data_AF-A0A3P7M0I6-F1
#
_entry.id   AF-A0A3P7M0I6-F1
#
_cell.length_a   1.000
_cell.length_b   1.000
_cell.length_c   1.000
_cell.angle_alpha   90.00
_cell.angle_beta   90.00
_cell.angle_gamma   90.00
#
_symmetry.space_group_name_H-M   'P 1'
#
loop_
_entity.id
_entity.type
_entity.pdbx_description
1 polymer ?
#
loop_
_entity_poly.entity_id
_entity_poly.type
_entity_poly.pdbx_seq_one_letter_code
_entity_poly.pdbx_strand_id
1 'polypeptide(L)'
;MRQVNQARVALLQQHQSQFENGGTPGMQQNSTSPAAPVAPSTAASSLVGPMVVHCSAGVGRTGAFIAIDAQLERMKHENSVDIFGTVSRMRTQRNFMVQTEQQYAFLYEVLVEAARVSGAEVTVHSLYNYVLKLRQPAPTALLSQYFGEMGNGGVKANYGAPQPPSASVTSMDIEFQVRGHNAYFGKKCS
;
A
#
# COMPACT_ATOMS: atom_id res chain seq x y z
N MET A 1 6.09 5.52 -8.06
CA MET A 1 4.70 5.49 -7.55
C MET A 1 4.43 6.52 -6.47
N ARG A 2 5.28 6.66 -5.42
CA ARG A 2 5.06 7.61 -4.31
C ARG A 2 4.76 9.06 -4.74
N GLN A 3 5.51 9.61 -5.70
CA GLN A 3 5.29 10.98 -6.18
C GLN A 3 3.92 11.18 -6.85
N VAL A 4 3.38 10.17 -7.54
CA VAL A 4 2.08 10.28 -8.23
C VAL A 4 0.93 10.21 -7.23
N ASN A 5 1.02 9.31 -6.25
CA ASN A 5 0.05 9.25 -5.16
C ASN A 5 0.10 10.51 -4.29
N GLN A 6 1.29 11.03 -4.02
CA GLN A 6 1.45 12.32 -3.32
C GLN A 6 0.82 13.47 -4.11
N ALA A 7 1.02 13.53 -5.42
CA ALA A 7 0.39 14.56 -6.27
C ALA A 7 -1.14 14.45 -6.24
N ARG A 8 -1.69 13.24 -6.31
CA ARG A 8 -3.15 13.00 -6.20
C ARG A 8 -3.69 13.44 -4.84
N VAL A 9 -3.02 13.07 -3.76
CA VAL A 9 -3.42 13.45 -2.39
C VAL A 9 -3.31 14.96 -2.18
N ALA A 10 -2.24 15.60 -2.68
CA ALA A 10 -2.04 17.03 -2.58
C ALA A 10 -3.11 17.84 -3.33
N LEU A 11 -3.50 17.40 -4.54
CA LEU A 11 -4.58 18.06 -5.29
C LEU A 11 -5.93 17.95 -4.59
N LEU A 12 -6.26 16.77 -4.04
CA LEU A 12 -7.48 16.60 -3.24
C LEU A 12 -7.49 17.52 -2.02
N GLN A 13 -6.34 17.67 -1.34
CA GLN A 13 -6.20 18.50 -0.16
C GLN A 13 -6.26 19.99 -0.46
N GLN A 14 -5.66 20.45 -1.57
CA GLN A 14 -5.76 21.84 -2.04
C GLN A 14 -7.19 22.23 -2.41
N HIS A 15 -7.94 21.33 -3.06
CA HIS A 15 -9.34 21.63 -3.36
C HIS A 15 -10.19 21.70 -2.09
N GLN A 16 -9.97 20.79 -1.13
CA GLN A 16 -10.72 20.80 0.13
C GLN A 16 -10.51 22.10 0.93
N SER A 17 -9.30 22.65 0.94
CA SER A 17 -9.03 23.94 1.60
C SER A 17 -9.63 25.15 0.86
N GLN A 18 -9.89 25.07 -0.45
CA GLN A 18 -10.60 26.13 -1.17
C GLN A 18 -12.10 26.18 -0.82
N PHE A 19 -12.73 25.06 -0.49
CA PHE A 19 -14.11 25.05 0.02
C PHE A 19 -14.20 25.60 1.45
N GLU A 20 -13.19 25.35 2.30
CA GLU A 20 -13.15 25.89 3.67
C GLU A 20 -12.81 27.39 3.70
N ASN A 21 -11.97 27.88 2.79
CA ASN A 21 -11.60 29.30 2.70
C ASN A 21 -12.50 30.13 1.78
N GLY A 22 -13.45 29.50 1.07
CA GLY A 22 -14.41 30.15 0.18
C GLY A 22 -15.62 30.79 0.89
N GLY A 23 -15.55 30.98 2.22
CA GLY A 23 -16.55 31.73 2.97
C GLY A 23 -16.71 33.15 2.40
N THR A 24 -17.85 33.40 1.78
CA THR A 24 -18.27 34.70 1.25
C THR A 24 -18.06 35.83 2.26
N PRO A 25 -17.32 36.91 1.94
CA PRO A 25 -17.27 38.07 2.81
C PRO A 25 -18.57 38.87 2.65
N GLY A 26 -19.41 38.82 3.68
CA GLY A 26 -20.46 39.81 3.91
C GLY A 26 -21.88 39.30 3.76
N MET A 27 -22.45 38.81 4.87
CA MET A 27 -23.70 39.32 5.44
C MET A 27 -24.01 38.57 6.74
N GLN A 28 -24.04 39.29 7.86
CA GLN A 28 -24.60 38.82 9.12
C GLN A 28 -26.08 38.48 8.91
N GLN A 29 -26.51 37.24 9.22
CA GLN A 29 -27.81 37.00 9.84
C GLN A 29 -27.73 35.86 10.85
N ASN A 30 -28.21 36.20 12.05
CA ASN A 30 -28.34 35.40 13.25
C ASN A 30 -29.52 34.42 13.12
N SER A 31 -29.29 33.10 13.21
CA SER A 31 -30.29 32.16 13.73
C SER A 31 -29.68 30.80 14.03
N THR A 32 -29.82 30.39 15.29
CA THR A 32 -29.56 29.08 15.89
C THR A 32 -30.17 27.92 15.11
N SER A 33 -29.35 26.93 14.73
CA SER A 33 -29.77 25.56 14.39
C SER A 33 -28.61 24.60 14.67
N PRO A 34 -28.85 23.40 15.24
CA PRO A 34 -27.78 22.52 15.68
C PRO A 34 -27.06 21.90 14.49
N ALA A 35 -25.73 21.84 14.60
CA ALA A 35 -24.84 21.22 13.63
C ALA A 35 -25.26 19.76 13.35
N ALA A 36 -25.86 19.52 12.18
CA ALA A 36 -25.97 18.18 11.64
C ALA A 36 -24.56 17.67 11.31
N PRO A 37 -24.22 16.40 11.61
CA PRO A 37 -22.92 15.84 11.31
C PRO A 37 -22.75 15.82 9.79
N VAL A 38 -21.79 16.61 9.30
CA VAL A 38 -21.38 16.66 7.91
C VAL A 38 -20.87 15.27 7.55
N ALA A 39 -21.64 14.50 6.78
CA ALA A 39 -21.26 13.18 6.32
C ALA A 39 -19.90 13.25 5.61
N PRO A 40 -18.95 12.36 5.92
CA PRO A 40 -17.64 12.40 5.28
C PRO A 40 -17.75 11.89 3.84
N SER A 41 -17.19 12.68 2.92
CA SER A 41 -16.39 12.17 1.81
C SER A 41 -17.08 11.32 0.74
N THR A 42 -17.89 11.93 -0.11
CA THR A 42 -18.11 11.41 -1.49
C THR A 42 -18.05 12.48 -2.59
N ALA A 43 -18.15 13.78 -2.26
CA ALA A 43 -18.18 14.87 -3.26
C ALA A 43 -16.79 15.41 -3.68
N ALA A 44 -15.71 15.15 -2.94
CA ALA A 44 -14.39 15.72 -3.27
C ALA A 44 -13.76 15.14 -4.55
N SER A 45 -14.19 13.94 -4.96
CA SER A 45 -13.63 13.26 -6.14
C SER A 45 -14.18 13.81 -7.48
N SER A 46 -15.32 14.51 -7.48
CA SER A 46 -15.93 15.04 -8.72
C SER A 46 -15.33 16.38 -9.18
N LEU A 47 -14.47 16.99 -8.36
CA LEU A 47 -13.87 18.30 -8.64
C LEU A 47 -12.48 18.18 -9.29
N VAL A 48 -11.86 17.00 -9.21
CA VAL A 48 -10.56 16.71 -9.81
C VAL A 48 -10.78 15.85 -11.05
N GLY A 49 -10.32 16.33 -12.21
CA GLY A 49 -10.41 15.60 -13.47
C GLY A 49 -9.66 14.25 -13.45
N PRO A 50 -9.92 13.36 -14.42
CA PRO A 50 -9.23 12.07 -14.48
C PRO A 50 -7.71 12.25 -14.63
N MET A 51 -6.95 11.41 -13.93
CA MET A 51 -5.48 11.44 -14.02
C MET A 51 -5.03 11.07 -15.44
N VAL A 52 -4.19 11.91 -16.04
CA VAL A 52 -3.56 11.61 -17.33
C VAL A 52 -2.31 10.78 -17.10
N VAL A 53 -2.28 9.58 -17.67
CA VAL A 53 -1.12 8.67 -17.63
C VAL A 53 -0.72 8.33 -19.06
N HIS A 54 0.53 8.56 -19.43
CA HIS A 54 1.03 8.21 -20.76
C HIS A 54 2.42 7.58 -20.71
N CYS A 55 2.77 6.90 -21.80
CA CYS A 55 4.13 6.48 -22.07
C CYS A 55 4.49 6.91 -23.50
N SER A 56 4.89 5.98 -24.38
CA SER A 56 5.00 6.23 -25.81
C SER A 56 3.64 5.96 -26.49
N ALA A 57 3.25 4.70 -26.66
CA ALA A 57 1.93 4.33 -27.22
C ALA A 57 0.74 4.44 -26.23
N GLY A 58 1.03 4.63 -24.94
CA GLY A 58 0.01 4.75 -23.89
C GLY A 58 -0.74 3.45 -23.58
N VAL A 59 -0.10 2.28 -23.74
CA VAL A 59 -0.76 0.97 -23.52
C VAL A 59 0.01 0.01 -22.59
N GLY A 60 1.34 -0.10 -22.75
CA GLY A 60 2.16 -1.04 -21.96
C GLY A 60 2.38 -0.58 -20.51
N ARG A 61 3.41 0.25 -20.27
CA ARG A 61 3.70 0.82 -18.94
C ARG A 61 2.54 1.62 -18.35
N THR A 62 1.80 2.33 -19.20
CA THR A 62 0.57 3.04 -18.81
C THR A 62 -0.47 2.07 -18.26
N GLY A 63 -0.71 0.94 -18.94
CA GLY A 63 -1.64 -0.06 -18.46
C GLY A 63 -1.16 -0.75 -17.19
N ALA A 64 0.13 -1.06 -17.07
CA ALA A 64 0.67 -1.62 -15.84
C ALA A 64 0.49 -0.67 -14.65
N PHE A 65 0.75 0.63 -14.85
CA PHE A 65 0.54 1.64 -13.81
C PHE A 65 -0.93 1.73 -13.37
N ILE A 66 -1.85 1.86 -14.32
CA ILE A 66 -3.29 1.98 -14.03
C ILE A 66 -3.81 0.72 -13.32
N ALA A 67 -3.39 -0.46 -13.77
CA ALA A 67 -3.82 -1.72 -13.17
C ALA A 67 -3.32 -1.87 -11.72
N ILE A 68 -2.05 -1.53 -11.45
CA ILE A 68 -1.51 -1.55 -10.10
C ILE A 68 -2.25 -0.56 -9.20
N ASP A 69 -2.46 0.68 -9.66
CA ASP A 69 -3.18 1.70 -8.89
C ASP A 69 -4.60 1.25 -8.51
N ALA A 70 -5.35 0.72 -9.49
CA ALA A 70 -6.70 0.20 -9.28
C ALA A 70 -6.72 -0.97 -8.28
N GLN A 71 -5.74 -1.88 -8.37
CA GLN A 71 -5.67 -3.03 -7.47
C GLN A 71 -5.20 -2.65 -6.06
N LEU A 72 -4.27 -1.71 -5.91
CA LEU A 72 -3.87 -1.20 -4.60
C LEU A 72 -5.05 -0.52 -3.89
N GLU A 73 -5.88 0.23 -4.61
CA GLU A 73 -7.06 0.84 -4.02
C GLU A 73 -8.09 -0.22 -3.63
N ARG A 74 -8.35 -1.21 -4.49
CA ARG A 74 -9.21 -2.36 -4.17
C ARG A 74 -8.72 -3.12 -2.95
N MET A 75 -7.43 -3.38 -2.83
CA MET A 75 -6.86 -4.09 -1.68
C MET A 75 -7.17 -3.39 -0.36
N LYS A 76 -7.19 -2.05 -0.33
CA LYS A 76 -7.51 -1.28 0.89
C LYS A 76 -8.96 -1.44 1.35
N HIS A 77 -9.91 -1.56 0.41
CA HIS A 77 -11.34 -1.55 0.71
C HIS A 77 -11.98 -2.95 0.74
N GLU A 78 -11.55 -3.82 -0.18
CA GLU A 78 -12.16 -5.13 -0.41
C GLU A 78 -11.29 -6.30 0.09
N ASN A 79 -10.03 -6.06 0.50
CA ASN A 79 -9.05 -7.10 0.84
C ASN A 79 -8.93 -8.20 -0.23
N SER A 80 -9.08 -7.84 -1.51
CA SER A 80 -9.05 -8.77 -2.65
C SER A 80 -8.24 -8.23 -3.82
N VAL A 81 -7.84 -9.10 -4.75
CA VAL A 81 -7.10 -8.75 -5.97
C VAL A 81 -7.70 -9.49 -7.16
N ASP A 82 -7.97 -8.77 -8.25
CA ASP A 82 -8.45 -9.30 -9.53
C ASP A 82 -7.70 -8.62 -10.70
N ILE A 83 -6.49 -9.13 -10.98
CA ILE A 83 -5.64 -8.61 -12.07
C ILE A 83 -6.25 -8.94 -13.43
N PHE A 84 -6.73 -10.17 -13.62
CA PHE A 84 -7.27 -10.63 -14.89
C PHE A 84 -8.50 -9.82 -15.30
N GLY A 85 -9.49 -9.65 -14.39
CA GLY A 85 -10.69 -8.88 -14.65
C GLY A 85 -10.38 -7.40 -14.89
N THR A 86 -9.38 -6.85 -14.20
CA THR A 86 -8.94 -5.46 -14.41
C THR A 86 -8.31 -5.26 -15.78
N VAL A 87 -7.32 -6.08 -16.15
CA VAL A 87 -6.66 -5.97 -17.47
C VAL A 87 -7.65 -6.26 -18.60
N SER A 88 -8.53 -7.25 -18.44
CA SER A 88 -9.58 -7.56 -19.41
C SER A 88 -10.51 -6.36 -19.64
N ARG A 89 -10.95 -5.71 -18.57
CA ARG A 89 -11.78 -4.49 -18.64
C ARG A 89 -11.04 -3.30 -19.26
N MET A 90 -9.75 -3.14 -18.96
CA MET A 90 -8.95 -2.08 -19.59
C MET A 90 -8.82 -2.31 -21.09
N ARG A 91 -8.69 -3.56 -21.53
CA ARG A 91 -8.61 -3.92 -22.95
C ARG A 91 -9.92 -3.69 -23.72
N THR A 92 -11.08 -3.69 -23.06
CA THR A 92 -12.34 -3.29 -23.73
C THR A 92 -12.44 -1.78 -23.98
N GLN A 93 -11.68 -0.97 -23.23
CA GLN A 93 -11.66 0.48 -23.35
C GLN A 93 -10.53 0.98 -24.25
N ARG A 94 -9.37 0.32 -24.23
CA ARG A 94 -8.21 0.63 -25.08
C ARG A 94 -7.46 -0.66 -25.40
N ASN A 95 -7.23 -0.92 -26.69
CA ASN A 95 -6.55 -2.15 -27.11
C ASN A 95 -5.11 -2.21 -26.57
N PHE A 96 -4.61 -3.43 -26.35
CA PHE A 96 -3.22 -3.73 -25.95
C PHE A 96 -2.77 -3.21 -24.58
N MET A 97 -3.71 -2.85 -23.68
CA MET A 97 -3.36 -2.50 -22.30
C MET A 97 -2.64 -3.66 -21.61
N VAL A 98 -1.48 -3.36 -21.01
CA VAL A 98 -0.49 -4.35 -20.54
C VAL A 98 -0.06 -5.26 -21.69
N GLN A 99 1.01 -4.85 -22.39
CA GLN A 99 1.31 -5.37 -23.73
C GLN A 99 2.08 -6.70 -23.70
N THR A 100 2.95 -6.90 -22.71
CA THR A 100 3.85 -8.05 -22.64
C THR A 100 3.58 -8.91 -21.42
N GLU A 101 3.96 -10.18 -21.50
CA GLU A 101 3.90 -11.12 -20.38
C GLU A 101 4.73 -10.63 -19.19
N GLN A 102 5.93 -10.07 -19.43
CA GLN A 102 6.75 -9.55 -18.32
C GLN A 102 6.05 -8.41 -17.59
N GLN A 103 5.32 -7.55 -18.31
CA GLN A 103 4.51 -6.52 -17.66
C GLN A 103 3.41 -7.16 -16.83
N TYR A 104 2.71 -8.17 -17.36
CA TYR A 104 1.66 -8.88 -16.63
C TYR A 104 2.16 -9.59 -15.37
N ALA A 105 3.32 -10.26 -15.43
CA ALA A 105 3.98 -10.87 -14.28
C ALA A 105 4.38 -9.81 -13.24
N PHE A 106 4.91 -8.67 -13.70
CA PHE A 106 5.28 -7.55 -12.84
C PHE A 106 4.10 -7.00 -12.02
N LEU A 107 2.86 -7.05 -12.53
CA LEU A 107 1.68 -6.67 -11.72
C LEU A 107 1.54 -7.57 -10.48
N TYR A 108 1.73 -8.90 -10.63
CA TYR A 108 1.65 -9.82 -9.50
C TYR A 108 2.76 -9.58 -8.49
N GLU A 109 4.00 -9.40 -8.95
CA GLU A 109 5.16 -9.14 -8.08
C GLU A 109 4.93 -7.90 -7.21
N VAL A 110 4.48 -6.80 -7.82
CA VAL A 110 4.22 -5.55 -7.10
C VAL A 110 3.09 -5.71 -6.09
N LEU A 111 2.00 -6.40 -6.45
CA LEU A 111 0.84 -6.54 -5.56
C LEU A 111 1.12 -7.50 -4.39
N VAL A 112 1.90 -8.57 -4.62
CA VAL A 112 2.39 -9.44 -3.54
C VAL A 112 3.25 -8.66 -2.57
N GLU A 113 4.19 -7.87 -3.08
CA GLU A 113 5.05 -7.05 -2.21
C GLU A 113 4.23 -5.98 -1.47
N ALA A 114 3.27 -5.34 -2.15
CA ALA A 114 2.38 -4.38 -1.52
C ALA A 114 1.54 -5.01 -0.39
N ALA A 115 1.05 -6.24 -0.56
CA ALA A 115 0.31 -6.97 0.47
C ALA A 115 1.19 -7.35 1.68
N ARG A 116 2.48 -7.59 1.46
CA ARG A 116 3.43 -7.90 2.55
C ARG A 116 3.84 -6.65 3.33
N VAL A 117 4.01 -5.52 2.64
CA VAL A 117 4.49 -4.26 3.23
C VAL A 117 3.34 -3.37 3.72
N SER A 118 2.09 -3.67 3.36
CA SER A 118 0.92 -2.91 3.80
C SER A 118 0.86 -2.80 5.32
N GLY A 119 0.72 -1.57 5.84
CA GLY A 119 0.70 -1.29 7.28
C GLY A 119 2.05 -0.85 7.87
N ALA A 120 3.13 -0.83 7.10
CA ALA A 120 4.42 -0.29 7.52
C ALA A 120 4.49 1.25 7.54
N GLU A 121 3.46 1.94 7.04
CA GLU A 121 3.40 3.39 7.06
C GLU A 121 2.99 3.88 8.45
N VAL A 122 3.81 4.77 9.01
CA VAL A 122 3.62 5.30 10.35
C VAL A 122 3.54 6.81 10.25
N THR A 123 2.48 7.39 10.80
CA THR A 123 2.32 8.85 10.85
C THR A 123 3.38 9.46 11.76
N VAL A 124 3.79 10.70 11.49
CA VAL A 124 4.78 11.42 12.32
C VAL A 124 4.34 11.46 13.79
N HIS A 125 3.05 11.66 14.05
CA HIS A 125 2.50 11.72 15.39
C HIS A 125 2.58 10.38 16.15
N SER A 126 2.45 9.25 15.46
CA SER A 126 2.55 7.92 16.05
C SER A 126 3.96 7.34 16.05
N LEU A 127 4.93 8.01 15.42
CA LEU A 127 6.28 7.49 15.20
C LEU A 127 6.99 7.12 16.51
N TYR A 128 6.93 7.98 17.53
CA TYR A 128 7.58 7.73 18.82
C TYR A 128 7.04 6.44 19.49
N ASN A 129 5.72 6.33 19.56
CA ASN A 129 5.05 5.16 20.13
C ASN A 129 5.32 3.89 19.31
N TYR A 130 5.40 4.02 17.99
CA TYR A 130 5.73 2.91 17.11
C TYR A 130 7.14 2.38 17.35
N VAL A 131 8.15 3.25 17.43
CA VAL A 131 9.54 2.87 17.71
C VAL A 131 9.66 2.20 19.08
N LEU A 132 8.97 2.71 20.09
CA LEU A 132 8.93 2.07 21.41
C LEU A 132 8.35 0.66 21.35
N LYS A 133 7.26 0.44 20.60
CA LYS A 133 6.68 -0.89 20.39
C LYS A 133 7.63 -1.83 19.66
N LEU A 134 8.35 -1.35 18.64
CA LEU A 134 9.28 -2.19 17.88
C LEU A 134 10.46 -2.70 18.72
N ARG A 135 10.88 -1.93 19.73
CA ARG A 135 11.96 -2.30 20.63
C ARG A 135 11.56 -3.37 21.65
N GLN A 136 10.26 -3.60 21.83
CA GLN A 136 9.77 -4.67 22.70
C GLN A 136 10.01 -6.05 22.08
N PRO A 137 10.16 -7.10 22.90
CA PRO A 137 10.28 -8.47 22.42
C PRO A 137 9.09 -8.82 21.53
N ALA A 138 9.36 -9.50 20.42
CA ALA A 138 8.34 -9.81 19.45
C ALA A 138 7.24 -10.71 20.06
N PRO A 139 5.96 -10.46 19.74
CA PRO A 139 4.89 -11.34 20.17
C PRO A 139 5.09 -12.76 19.62
N THR A 140 4.76 -13.77 20.42
CA THR A 140 4.99 -15.20 20.11
C THR A 140 4.40 -15.63 18.75
N ALA A 141 3.31 -14.99 18.32
CA ALA A 141 2.69 -15.22 17.01
C ALA A 141 3.63 -14.88 15.83
N LEU A 142 4.42 -13.80 15.93
CA LEU A 142 5.37 -13.43 14.88
C LEU A 142 6.62 -14.33 14.89
N LEU A 143 7.01 -14.80 16.07
CA LEU A 143 8.11 -15.76 16.21
C LEU A 143 7.78 -17.10 15.53
N SER A 144 6.55 -17.61 15.63
CA SER A 144 6.17 -18.86 14.95
C SER A 144 6.24 -18.73 13.42
N GLN A 145 5.91 -17.56 12.88
CA GLN A 145 6.02 -17.29 11.44
C GLN A 145 7.50 -17.15 11.01
N TYR A 146 8.34 -16.56 11.87
CA TYR A 146 9.78 -16.42 11.67
C TYR A 146 10.55 -17.74 11.71
N PHE A 147 10.24 -18.63 12.66
CA PHE A 147 10.90 -19.93 12.80
C PHE A 147 10.30 -21.00 11.87
N GLY A 148 9.06 -20.82 11.41
CA GLY A 148 8.36 -21.74 10.50
C GLY A 148 8.92 -21.78 9.07
N GLU A 149 9.72 -20.80 8.65
CA GLU A 149 10.36 -20.78 7.33
C GLU A 149 11.63 -21.67 7.23
N MET A 150 12.04 -22.35 8.32
CA MET A 150 13.11 -23.36 8.30
C MET A 150 12.60 -24.82 8.16
N GLY A 151 11.85 -25.10 7.08
CA GLY A 151 11.86 -26.42 6.44
C GLY A 151 10.58 -27.27 6.50
N ASN A 152 9.93 -27.43 5.34
CA ASN A 152 9.22 -28.66 4.99
C ASN A 152 10.23 -29.64 4.37
N GLY A 153 11.01 -30.31 5.22
CA GLY A 153 12.06 -31.24 4.79
C GLY A 153 12.63 -32.03 5.97
N GLY A 154 11.96 -33.13 6.32
CA GLY A 154 12.54 -34.28 7.03
C GLY A 154 13.24 -33.99 8.36
N VAL A 155 12.49 -34.04 9.46
CA VAL A 155 13.03 -34.09 10.82
C VAL A 155 13.85 -35.38 11.00
N LYS A 156 15.18 -35.27 11.01
CA LYS A 156 16.03 -36.22 11.75
C LYS A 156 16.29 -35.65 13.14
N ALA A 157 15.81 -36.36 14.15
CA ALA A 157 16.12 -36.12 15.54
C ALA A 157 17.62 -36.31 15.81
N ASN A 158 18.13 -35.50 16.75
CA ASN A 158 19.48 -35.49 17.32
C ASN A 158 20.60 -34.93 16.43
N TYR A 159 20.98 -33.67 16.66
CA TYR A 159 22.17 -33.29 17.43
C TYR A 159 22.00 -31.83 17.93
N GLY A 160 22.02 -31.65 19.25
CA GLY A 160 22.25 -30.36 19.93
C GLY A 160 21.19 -29.29 19.73
N ALA A 161 20.25 -29.17 20.67
CA ALA A 161 19.45 -27.96 20.80
C ALA A 161 20.38 -26.73 20.85
N PRO A 162 20.30 -25.78 19.91
CA PRO A 162 20.94 -24.50 20.08
C PRO A 162 20.23 -23.85 21.27
N GLN A 163 20.97 -23.66 22.36
CA GLN A 163 20.49 -22.83 23.44
C GLN A 163 20.09 -21.48 22.85
N PRO A 164 18.90 -20.93 23.19
CA PRO A 164 18.46 -19.68 22.62
C PRO A 164 19.50 -18.62 23.00
N PRO A 165 20.06 -17.85 22.04
CA PRO A 165 20.84 -16.68 22.42
C PRO A 165 19.96 -15.81 23.32
N SER A 166 20.52 -15.36 24.43
CA SER A 166 19.88 -14.58 25.50
C SER A 166 19.32 -13.21 25.07
N ALA A 167 19.18 -12.97 23.76
CA ALA A 167 18.55 -11.79 23.20
C ALA A 167 17.12 -12.17 22.78
N SER A 168 16.13 -11.70 23.54
CA SER A 168 14.74 -11.73 23.11
C SER A 168 14.63 -11.03 21.75
N VAL A 169 14.39 -11.79 20.68
CA VAL A 169 14.25 -11.26 19.32
C VAL A 169 13.18 -10.16 19.34
N THR A 170 13.56 -8.95 18.96
CA THR A 170 12.65 -7.80 18.97
C THR A 170 11.79 -7.79 17.72
N SER A 171 10.67 -7.06 17.76
CA SER A 171 9.87 -6.86 16.55
C SER A 171 10.67 -6.14 15.45
N MET A 172 11.63 -5.29 15.84
CA MET A 172 12.56 -4.61 14.94
C MET A 172 13.48 -5.59 14.18
N ASP A 173 13.99 -6.63 14.86
CA ASP A 173 14.85 -7.64 14.24
C ASP A 173 14.07 -8.45 13.18
N ILE A 174 12.82 -8.79 13.48
CA ILE A 174 11.94 -9.51 12.56
C ILE A 174 11.62 -8.65 11.34
N GLU A 175 11.24 -7.37 11.53
CA GLU A 175 10.98 -6.46 10.41
C GLU A 175 12.20 -6.31 9.49
N PHE A 176 13.40 -6.21 10.05
CA PHE A 176 14.63 -6.07 9.27
C PHE A 176 14.96 -7.33 8.48
N GLN A 177 14.86 -8.51 9.09
CA GLN A 177 15.20 -9.78 8.44
C GLN A 177 14.22 -10.14 7.30
N VAL A 178 12.91 -9.95 7.53
CA VAL A 178 11.87 -10.18 6.51
C VAL A 178 12.08 -9.26 5.31
N ARG A 179 12.44 -8.00 5.55
CA ARG A 179 12.72 -7.03 4.47
C ARG A 179 14.08 -7.26 3.79
N GLY A 180 15.06 -7.80 4.52
CA GLY A 180 16.41 -8.10 4.02
C GLY A 180 16.47 -9.28 3.05
N HIS A 181 15.73 -10.36 3.30
CA HIS A 181 15.68 -11.52 2.39
C HIS A 181 15.11 -11.17 1.00
N ASN A 182 14.08 -10.32 0.94
CA ASN A 182 13.41 -9.97 -0.32
C ASN A 182 14.25 -9.02 -1.20
N ALA A 183 15.10 -8.17 -0.62
CA ALA A 183 16.02 -7.31 -1.37
C ALA A 183 17.05 -8.11 -2.20
N TYR A 184 17.29 -9.38 -1.87
CA TYR A 184 18.20 -10.27 -2.58
C TYR A 184 17.54 -10.96 -3.79
N PHE A 185 16.22 -11.22 -3.75
CA PHE A 185 15.49 -11.84 -4.86
C PHE A 185 15.23 -10.87 -6.02
N GLY A 186 15.01 -9.59 -5.74
CA GLY A 186 14.84 -8.55 -6.78
C GLY A 186 16.08 -8.26 -7.64
N LYS A 187 17.26 -8.79 -7.29
CA LYS A 187 18.51 -8.60 -8.06
C LYS A 187 18.76 -9.71 -9.09
N LYS A 188 17.94 -10.77 -9.15
CA LYS A 188 18.13 -11.87 -10.11
C LYS A 188 17.34 -11.73 -11.41
N CYS A 189 16.54 -10.68 -11.55
CA CYS A 189 15.81 -10.36 -12.78
C CYS A 189 16.34 -9.04 -13.33
N SER A 190 17.50 -9.08 -13.98
CA SER A 190 18.00 -7.99 -14.83
C SER A 190 18.62 -8.54 -16.10
#